data_AF-A0A091VJ53-F1
#
_entry.id   AF-A0A091VJ53-F1
#
_cell.length_a   1.000
_cell.length_b   1.000
_cell.length_c   1.000
_cell.angle_alpha   90.00
_cell.angle_beta   90.00
_cell.angle_gamma   90.00
#
_symmetry.space_group_name_H-M   'P 1'
#
loop_
_entity.id
_entity.type
_entity.pdbx_description
1 polymer ?
#
loop_
_entity_poly.entity_id
_entity_poly.type
_entity_poly.pdbx_seq_one_letter_code
_entity_poly.pdbx_strand_id
1 'polypeptide(L)' 'EKTERHCSEKPKKKRVTFGEVLSPEIFDETLPANTPLRKGATP' A
#
# COMPACT_ATOMS: atom_id res chain seq x y z
N GLU A 1 -22.07 36.47 -9.01
CA GLU A 1 -20.72 36.60 -8.42
C GLU A 1 -20.40 35.34 -7.62
N LYS A 2 -19.57 34.44 -8.16
CA LYS A 2 -18.96 33.37 -7.35
C LYS A 2 -17.60 33.06 -7.96
N THR A 3 -16.57 33.48 -7.25
CA THR A 3 -15.17 33.40 -7.60
C THR A 3 -14.74 31.94 -7.79
N GLU A 4 -14.45 31.60 -9.04
CA GLU A 4 -13.74 30.38 -9.41
C GLU A 4 -12.30 30.49 -8.86
N ARG A 5 -12.04 29.79 -7.75
CA ARG A 5 -10.68 29.62 -7.26
C ARG A 5 -9.98 28.63 -8.18
N HIS A 6 -9.38 29.15 -9.24
CA HIS A 6 -8.41 28.39 -10.02
C HIS A 6 -7.18 28.18 -9.13
N CYS A 7 -7.17 27.07 -8.38
CA CYS A 7 -5.93 26.56 -7.82
C CYS A 7 -5.03 26.21 -9.01
N SER A 8 -3.91 26.90 -9.13
CA SER A 8 -2.81 26.47 -9.97
C SER A 8 -2.41 25.07 -9.50
N GLU A 9 -2.80 24.04 -10.26
CA GLU A 9 -2.35 22.65 -10.05
C GLU A 9 -0.84 22.63 -10.32
N LYS A 10 -0.06 22.87 -9.27
CA LYS A 10 1.39 22.67 -9.31
C LYS A 10 1.65 21.20 -9.70
N PRO A 11 2.61 20.92 -10.57
CA PRO A 11 2.90 19.53 -10.96
C PRO A 11 3.18 18.71 -9.70
N LYS A 12 2.36 17.68 -9.48
CA LYS A 12 2.45 16.81 -8.31
C LYS A 12 3.80 16.10 -8.35
N LYS A 13 4.74 16.56 -7.53
CA LYS A 13 6.06 15.93 -7.37
C LYS A 13 5.87 14.56 -6.72
N LYS A 14 6.66 13.58 -7.14
CA LYS A 14 6.71 12.27 -6.47
C LYS A 14 7.11 12.48 -5.01
N ARG A 15 6.34 11.93 -4.09
CA ARG A 15 6.56 11.98 -2.64
C ARG A 15 6.35 10.58 -2.07
N VAL A 16 7.10 10.22 -1.04
CA VAL A 16 6.94 8.94 -0.35
C VAL A 16 5.65 8.97 0.47
N THR A 17 4.88 7.89 0.37
CA THR A 17 3.66 7.64 1.14
C THR A 17 3.68 6.19 1.60
N PHE A 18 3.02 5.92 2.73
CA PHE A 18 2.77 4.55 3.18
C PHE A 18 1.44 4.07 2.61
N GLY A 19 1.41 2.82 2.16
CA GLY A 19 0.18 2.16 1.69
C GLY A 19 -0.71 1.70 2.83
N GLU A 20 -1.71 0.88 2.50
CA GLU A 20 -2.59 0.26 3.49
C GLU A 20 -1.86 -0.85 4.29
N VAL A 21 -2.45 -1.24 5.42
CA VAL A 21 -1.94 -2.35 6.23
C VAL A 21 -2.25 -3.66 5.52
N LEU A 22 -1.21 -4.46 5.24
CA LEU A 22 -1.34 -5.77 4.64
C LEU A 22 -1.40 -6.86 5.71
N SER A 23 -2.18 -7.90 5.45
CA SER A 23 -2.18 -9.09 6.29
C SER A 23 -0.85 -9.83 6.14
N PRO A 24 -0.22 -10.28 7.24
CA PRO A 24 1.06 -10.96 7.18
C PRO A 24 0.93 -12.38 6.63
N GLU A 25 2.02 -12.87 6.05
CA GLU A 25 2.19 -14.27 5.71
C GLU A 25 2.61 -15.07 6.95
N ILE A 26 1.94 -16.20 7.19
CA ILE A 26 2.16 -17.04 8.36
C ILE A 26 2.78 -18.36 7.91
N PHE A 27 3.91 -18.72 8.51
CA PHE A 27 4.64 -19.95 8.26
C PHE A 27 4.70 -20.79 9.54
N ASP A 28 4.83 -22.10 9.36
CA ASP A 28 5.24 -23.02 10.40
C ASP A 28 6.72 -23.34 10.19
N GLU A 29 7.52 -23.32 11.25
CA GLU A 29 8.96 -23.60 11.17
C GLU A 29 9.27 -25.05 10.76
N THR A 30 8.33 -25.97 11.00
CA THR A 30 8.47 -27.39 10.66
C THR A 30 8.05 -27.71 9.23
N LEU A 31 7.34 -26.79 8.57
CA LEU A 31 6.87 -26.98 7.20
C LEU A 31 7.90 -26.43 6.20
N PRO A 32 7.98 -27.03 5.00
CA PRO A 32 8.77 -26.48 3.91
C PRO A 32 8.41 -25.02 3.59
N ALA A 33 9.39 -24.25 3.15
CA ALA A 33 9.23 -22.82 2.87
C ALA A 33 8.18 -22.49 1.78
N ASN A 34 7.81 -23.47 0.94
CA ASN A 34 6.82 -23.29 -0.12
C ASN A 34 5.37 -23.62 0.30
N THR A 35 5.14 -23.99 1.57
CA THR A 35 3.83 -24.33 2.10
C THR A 35 3.46 -23.43 3.29
N PRO A 36 3.19 -22.13 3.07
CA PRO A 36 2.75 -21.23 4.13
C PRO A 36 1.40 -21.68 4.71
N LEU A 37 1.23 -21.50 6.02
CA LEU A 37 -0.05 -21.74 6.71
C LEU A 37 -1.12 -20.76 6.26
N ARG A 38 -0.72 -19.50 6.02
CA ARG A 38 -1.61 -18.45 5.50
C ARG A 38 -0.83 -17.50 4.62
N LYS A 39 -1.28 -17.30 3.39
CA LYS A 39 -0.69 -16.34 2.45
C LYS A 39 -0.91 -14.90 2.93
N GLY A 40 0.13 -14.07 2.81
CA GLY A 40 0.04 -12.63 3.06
C GLY A 40 -0.72 -11.90 1.95
N ALA A 41 -1.12 -10.66 2.22
CA ALA A 41 -1.72 -9.79 1.21
C ALA A 41 -0.62 -9.13 0.34
N THR A 42 -0.92 -8.93 -0.93
CA THR A 42 -0.02 -8.25 -1.89
C THR A 42 -0.41 -6.77 -1.98
N PRO A 43 0.55 -5.82 -1.96
CA PRO A 43 0.27 -4.41 -2.20
C PRO A 43 -0.23 -4.13 -3.62
#